data_AF-A0AAV7SXW7-F1
#
_entry.id   AF-A0AAV7SXW7-F1
#
_cell.length_a   1.000
_cell.length_b   1.000
_cell.length_c   1.000
_cell.angle_alpha   90.00
_cell.angle_beta   90.00
_cell.angle_gamma   90.00
#
_symmetry.space_group_name_H-M   'P 1'
#
loop_
_entity.id
_entity.type
_entity.pdbx_description
1 polymer ?
#
loop_
_entity_poly.entity_id
_entity_poly.type
_entity_poly.pdbx_seq_one_letter_code
_entity_poly.pdbx_strand_id
1 'polypeptide(L)'
;MPRVLTSPIPLNGGYRPYTAGDCCGGVPFGGNRSKDLQPDSGLYLYTGRYRRFRKTATDLDRCLSIVEDQVAVLPNQETELRSLRAKVTDLEDRSRRDNVRFFGIPEYKEGSDIKTFLKNILPKITGLVFSPPLEFQRAHRIGSMHKATLDKPRPIIVCFLHHEQAHQIILAAKSQGPFSLEGHEIRSGEHQCDVIALLYYYVIQ
;
A
#
# COMPACT_ATOMS: atom_id res chain seq x y z
N MET A 1 1.42 -56.87 47.84
CA MET A 1 0.26 -57.31 48.65
C MET A 1 -0.39 -56.10 49.30
N PRO A 2 -1.53 -55.60 48.80
CA PRO A 2 -2.51 -54.93 49.64
C PRO A 2 -3.77 -55.79 49.78
N ARG A 3 -4.29 -55.84 51.00
CA ARG A 3 -5.50 -56.56 51.39
C ARG A 3 -6.74 -55.95 50.73
N VAL A 4 -7.49 -56.85 50.09
CA VAL A 4 -8.92 -56.81 49.80
C VAL A 4 -9.72 -56.60 51.08
N LEU A 5 -10.87 -55.93 50.97
CA LEU A 5 -12.21 -56.38 51.42
C LEU A 5 -13.22 -55.33 50.89
N THR A 6 -13.80 -55.56 49.70
CA THR A 6 -15.10 -56.23 49.44
C THR A 6 -16.29 -55.35 49.83
N SER A 7 -17.40 -55.21 49.11
CA SER A 7 -17.90 -55.76 47.84
C SER A 7 -19.30 -55.15 47.63
N PRO A 8 -19.89 -55.27 46.43
CA PRO A 8 -20.94 -54.41 45.90
C PRO A 8 -22.35 -55.00 46.04
N ILE A 9 -23.40 -54.18 45.93
CA ILE A 9 -24.77 -54.65 45.68
C ILE A 9 -25.55 -53.61 44.84
N PRO A 10 -26.64 -53.97 44.13
CA PRO A 10 -26.60 -54.16 42.68
C PRO A 10 -27.68 -53.36 41.93
N LEU A 11 -27.52 -53.25 40.61
CA LEU A 11 -28.58 -52.91 39.69
C LEU A 11 -29.41 -54.16 39.38
N ASN A 12 -30.66 -54.22 39.85
CA ASN A 12 -31.83 -54.78 39.14
C ASN A 12 -33.01 -54.98 40.10
N GLY A 13 -34.18 -54.48 39.73
CA GLY A 13 -35.38 -54.67 40.54
C GLY A 13 -36.66 -54.08 39.96
N GLY A 14 -37.04 -54.50 38.75
CA GLY A 14 -38.46 -54.66 38.38
C GLY A 14 -39.22 -53.43 37.88
N TYR A 15 -39.44 -53.39 36.56
CA TYR A 15 -40.64 -52.78 35.99
C TYR A 15 -41.89 -53.46 36.57
N ARG A 16 -42.83 -52.68 37.13
CA ARG A 16 -44.23 -53.08 37.31
C ARG A 16 -45.13 -52.11 36.54
N PRO A 17 -46.07 -52.60 35.72
CA PRO A 17 -46.90 -51.75 34.86
C PRO A 17 -48.00 -51.07 35.67
N TYR A 18 -48.42 -49.89 35.21
CA TYR A 18 -49.58 -49.17 35.70
C TYR A 18 -50.84 -50.03 35.57
N THR A 19 -51.52 -50.31 36.69
CA THR A 19 -52.91 -50.76 36.69
C THR A 19 -53.80 -49.57 37.02
N ALA A 20 -54.61 -49.15 36.06
CA ALA A 20 -55.76 -48.29 36.27
C ALA A 20 -56.81 -49.05 37.11
N GLY A 21 -57.38 -48.41 38.13
CA GLY A 21 -58.50 -48.97 38.89
C GLY A 21 -58.59 -48.49 40.34
N ASP A 22 -59.32 -47.40 40.49
CA ASP A 22 -60.32 -47.15 41.54
C ASP A 22 -59.94 -47.03 43.04
N CYS A 23 -60.41 -45.91 43.59
CA CYS A 23 -61.18 -45.74 44.84
C CYS A 23 -60.59 -44.77 45.88
N CYS A 24 -61.19 -43.57 45.88
CA CYS A 24 -61.71 -42.85 47.04
C CYS A 24 -60.85 -42.82 48.33
N GLY A 25 -60.19 -41.69 48.53
CA GLY A 25 -59.63 -41.32 49.84
C GLY A 25 -59.26 -39.84 49.85
N GLY A 26 -60.25 -38.98 50.13
CA GLY A 26 -60.03 -37.55 50.30
C GLY A 26 -59.17 -37.26 51.52
N VAL A 27 -58.13 -36.45 51.33
CA VAL A 27 -57.49 -35.68 52.40
C VAL A 27 -57.39 -34.24 51.90
N PRO A 28 -57.97 -33.24 52.60
CA PRO A 28 -57.87 -31.86 52.18
C PRO A 28 -56.47 -31.37 52.57
N PHE A 29 -55.52 -31.40 51.64
CA PHE A 29 -54.28 -30.66 51.83
C PHE A 29 -54.59 -29.17 51.68
N GLY A 30 -54.71 -28.52 52.84
CA GLY A 30 -54.83 -27.08 52.98
C GLY A 30 -53.80 -26.39 52.10
N GLY A 31 -54.30 -25.46 51.29
CA GLY A 31 -53.49 -24.63 50.42
C GLY A 31 -52.52 -23.80 51.24
N ASN A 32 -51.26 -24.24 51.29
CA ASN A 32 -50.16 -23.32 51.39
C ASN A 32 -50.08 -22.62 50.03
N ARG A 33 -50.85 -21.53 49.89
CA ARG A 33 -50.52 -20.46 48.95
C ARG A 33 -49.10 -20.05 49.30
N SER A 34 -48.13 -20.55 48.54
CA SER A 34 -46.83 -19.92 48.40
C SER A 34 -47.14 -18.45 48.14
N LYS A 35 -47.00 -17.61 49.17
CA LYS A 35 -47.10 -16.17 49.00
C LYS A 35 -46.09 -15.86 47.90
N ASP A 36 -46.59 -15.34 46.79
CA ASP A 36 -45.79 -14.89 45.67
C ASP A 36 -44.66 -14.04 46.25
N LEU A 37 -43.45 -14.60 46.27
CA LEU A 37 -42.26 -13.86 46.60
C LEU A 37 -42.09 -12.90 45.43
N GLN A 38 -42.64 -11.69 45.59
CA GLN A 38 -42.44 -10.60 44.65
C GLN A 38 -40.93 -10.53 44.40
N PRO A 39 -40.45 -10.71 43.17
CA PRO A 39 -39.02 -10.71 42.91
C PRO A 39 -38.49 -9.35 43.35
N ASP A 40 -37.57 -9.34 44.32
CA ASP A 40 -36.94 -8.11 44.83
C ASP A 40 -36.55 -7.23 43.64
N SER A 41 -37.20 -6.08 43.51
CA SER A 41 -37.09 -5.20 42.34
C SER A 41 -35.64 -4.83 42.03
N GLY A 42 -34.80 -4.76 43.07
CA GLY A 42 -33.34 -4.58 42.97
C GLY A 42 -32.61 -5.75 42.32
N LEU A 43 -33.02 -7.01 42.57
CA LEU A 43 -32.41 -8.21 41.99
C LEU A 43 -32.75 -8.35 40.50
N TYR A 44 -33.97 -7.99 40.10
CA TYR A 44 -34.37 -7.94 38.68
C TYR A 44 -33.62 -6.84 37.91
N LEU A 45 -33.44 -5.66 38.51
CA LEU A 45 -32.65 -4.58 37.91
C LEU A 45 -31.15 -4.94 37.81
N TYR A 46 -30.59 -5.60 38.83
CA TYR A 46 -29.20 -6.07 38.85
C TYR A 46 -28.95 -7.12 37.77
N THR A 47 -29.82 -8.12 37.63
CA THR A 47 -29.71 -9.14 36.57
C THR A 47 -29.85 -8.54 35.17
N GLY A 48 -30.70 -7.52 34.99
CA GLY A 48 -30.82 -6.77 33.75
C GLY A 48 -29.57 -5.95 33.39
N ARG A 49 -28.91 -5.34 34.38
CA ARG A 49 -27.62 -4.63 34.19
C ARG A 49 -26.49 -5.61 33.88
N TYR A 50 -26.38 -6.69 34.64
CA TYR A 50 -25.38 -7.74 34.42
C TYR A 50 -25.50 -8.37 33.03
N ARG A 51 -26.74 -8.62 32.57
CA ARG A 51 -27.00 -9.12 31.20
C ARG A 51 -26.54 -8.14 30.12
N ARG A 52 -26.75 -6.83 30.30
CA ARG A 52 -26.26 -5.80 29.37
C ARG A 52 -24.74 -5.74 29.35
N PHE A 53 -24.11 -5.72 30.52
CA PHE A 53 -22.65 -5.72 30.65
C PHE A 53 -22.01 -6.97 30.01
N ARG A 54 -22.62 -8.14 30.20
CA ARG A 54 -22.17 -9.39 29.55
C ARG A 54 -22.28 -9.32 28.03
N LYS A 55 -23.37 -8.78 27.49
CA LYS A 55 -23.53 -8.58 26.04
C LYS A 55 -22.47 -7.64 25.49
N THR A 56 -22.25 -6.49 26.15
CA THR A 56 -21.21 -5.56 25.73
C THR A 56 -19.82 -6.19 25.80
N ALA A 57 -19.53 -7.03 26.81
CA ALA A 57 -18.26 -7.75 26.89
C ALA A 57 -18.09 -8.72 25.71
N THR A 58 -19.12 -9.51 25.38
CA THR A 58 -19.06 -10.42 24.22
C THR A 58 -18.97 -9.68 22.89
N ASP A 59 -19.62 -8.52 22.77
CA ASP A 59 -19.55 -7.68 21.58
C ASP A 59 -18.15 -7.07 21.42
N LEU A 60 -17.53 -6.65 22.53
CA LEU A 60 -16.15 -6.16 22.55
C LEU A 60 -15.14 -7.24 22.19
N ASP A 61 -15.29 -8.46 22.73
CA ASP A 61 -14.43 -9.59 22.39
C ASP A 61 -14.49 -9.90 20.89
N ARG A 62 -15.69 -9.81 20.30
CA ARG A 62 -15.90 -9.98 18.85
C ARG A 62 -15.26 -8.84 18.04
N CYS A 63 -15.39 -7.60 18.49
CA CYS A 63 -14.73 -6.48 17.83
C CYS A 63 -13.20 -6.61 17.90
N LEU A 64 -12.68 -7.06 19.05
CA LEU A 64 -11.24 -7.27 19.24
C LEU A 64 -10.73 -8.33 18.27
N SER A 65 -11.42 -9.47 18.14
CA SER A 65 -10.99 -10.53 17.22
C SER A 65 -10.93 -10.03 15.76
N ILE A 66 -11.91 -9.22 15.34
CA ILE A 66 -11.91 -8.64 13.98
C ILE A 66 -10.73 -7.68 13.77
N VAL A 67 -10.43 -6.84 14.77
CA VAL A 67 -9.30 -5.90 14.71
C VAL A 67 -7.98 -6.66 14.68
N GLU A 68 -7.83 -7.70 15.49
CA GLU A 68 -6.65 -8.57 15.52
C GLU A 68 -6.42 -9.23 14.15
N ASP A 69 -7.46 -9.80 13.54
CA ASP A 69 -7.40 -10.39 12.20
C ASP A 69 -7.00 -9.36 11.13
N GLN A 70 -7.54 -8.13 11.20
CA GLN A 70 -7.17 -7.05 10.28
C GLN A 70 -5.71 -6.63 10.45
N VAL A 71 -5.25 -6.48 11.69
CA VAL A 71 -3.85 -6.11 11.99
C VAL A 71 -2.89 -7.19 11.52
N ALA A 72 -3.26 -8.47 11.62
CA ALA A 72 -2.44 -9.58 11.14
C ALA A 72 -2.21 -9.55 9.61
N VAL A 73 -3.11 -8.94 8.83
CA VAL A 73 -3.02 -8.84 7.36
C VAL A 73 -2.24 -7.62 6.88
N LEU A 74 -2.19 -6.54 7.67
CA LEU A 74 -1.44 -5.30 7.35
C LEU A 74 0.03 -5.52 6.90
N PRO A 75 0.87 -6.34 7.57
CA PRO A 75 2.26 -6.50 7.16
C PRO A 75 2.37 -7.11 5.76
N ASN A 76 1.52 -8.08 5.43
CA ASN A 76 1.49 -8.69 4.10
C ASN A 76 1.12 -7.65 3.04
N GLN A 77 0.10 -6.83 3.29
CA GLN A 77 -0.30 -5.75 2.39
C GLN A 77 0.82 -4.72 2.21
N GLU A 78 1.54 -4.36 3.27
CA GLU A 78 2.68 -3.44 3.17
C GLU A 78 3.79 -4.03 2.29
N THR A 79 4.10 -5.33 2.45
CA THR A 79 5.08 -6.00 1.60
C THR A 79 4.64 -6.07 0.14
N GLU A 80 3.35 -6.33 -0.12
CA GLU A 80 2.79 -6.35 -1.47
C GLU A 80 2.86 -4.97 -2.11
N LEU A 81 2.43 -3.92 -1.39
CA LEU A 81 2.51 -2.53 -1.86
C LEU A 81 3.95 -2.12 -2.16
N ARG A 82 4.91 -2.49 -1.29
CA ARG A 82 6.33 -2.24 -1.53
C ARG A 82 6.82 -2.95 -2.79
N SER A 83 6.42 -4.21 -2.98
CA SER A 83 6.78 -5.00 -4.17
C SER A 83 6.19 -4.41 -5.46
N LEU A 84 4.94 -3.94 -5.40
CA LEU A 84 4.25 -3.34 -6.54
C LEU A 84 4.87 -1.99 -6.89
N ARG A 85 5.18 -1.17 -5.90
CA ARG A 85 5.91 0.10 -6.11
C ARG A 85 7.27 -0.15 -6.77
N ALA A 86 8.04 -1.12 -6.26
CA ALA A 86 9.33 -1.47 -6.86
C ALA A 86 9.19 -1.95 -8.31
N LYS A 87 8.17 -2.76 -8.62
CA LYS A 87 7.87 -3.20 -9.99
C LYS A 87 7.49 -2.02 -10.90
N VAL A 88 6.64 -1.11 -10.42
CA VAL A 88 6.26 0.08 -11.20
C VAL A 88 7.47 0.96 -11.46
N THR A 89 8.30 1.22 -10.45
CA THR A 89 9.54 1.99 -10.61
C THR A 89 10.48 1.34 -11.62
N ASP A 90 10.73 0.03 -11.52
CA ASP A 90 11.55 -0.68 -12.50
C ASP A 90 10.96 -0.57 -13.91
N LEU A 91 9.65 -0.78 -14.09
CA LEU A 91 9.00 -0.65 -15.40
C LEU A 91 9.08 0.77 -15.98
N GLU A 92 8.89 1.79 -15.16
CA GLU A 92 9.04 3.19 -15.56
C GLU A 92 10.49 3.49 -15.97
N ASP A 93 11.46 3.05 -15.18
CA ASP A 93 12.88 3.23 -15.48
C ASP A 93 13.25 2.48 -16.78
N ARG A 94 12.76 1.25 -16.99
CA ARG A 94 12.94 0.49 -18.26
C ARG A 94 12.40 1.28 -19.44
N SER A 95 11.21 1.86 -19.29
CA SER A 95 10.54 2.59 -20.37
C SER A 95 11.17 3.94 -20.68
N ARG A 96 11.87 4.56 -19.73
CA ARG A 96 12.41 5.92 -19.86
C ARG A 96 13.94 5.96 -20.01
N ARG A 97 14.62 4.82 -19.90
CA ARG A 97 16.09 4.69 -20.02
C ARG A 97 16.68 5.31 -21.29
N ASP A 98 15.93 5.28 -22.39
CA ASP A 98 16.37 5.83 -23.68
C ASP A 98 16.05 7.32 -23.83
N ASN A 99 15.32 7.90 -22.88
CA ASN A 99 14.83 9.28 -22.95
C ASN A 99 15.70 10.22 -22.12
N VAL A 100 16.30 11.22 -22.78
CA VAL A 100 17.05 12.31 -22.11
C VAL A 100 16.35 13.64 -22.32
N ARG A 101 16.27 14.43 -21.24
CA ARG A 101 15.77 15.81 -21.31
C ARG A 101 16.93 16.80 -21.33
N PHE A 102 16.92 17.71 -22.29
CA PHE A 102 17.83 18.84 -22.34
C PHE A 102 17.11 20.13 -21.99
N PHE A 103 17.66 20.88 -21.03
CA PHE A 103 17.18 22.18 -20.57
C PHE A 103 18.14 23.27 -21.01
N GLY A 104 17.65 24.52 -21.15
CA GLY A 104 18.50 25.69 -21.39
C GLY A 104 18.90 25.92 -22.85
N ILE A 105 18.44 25.09 -23.80
CA ILE A 105 18.66 25.32 -25.22
C ILE A 105 17.73 26.47 -25.67
N PRO A 106 18.25 27.61 -26.17
CA PRO A 106 17.42 28.74 -26.57
C PRO A 106 16.46 28.34 -27.70
N GLU A 107 15.27 28.93 -27.72
CA GLU A 107 14.28 28.64 -28.76
C GLU A 107 14.76 29.14 -30.13
N TYR A 108 14.29 28.51 -31.21
CA TYR A 108 14.60 28.84 -32.61
C TYR A 108 16.05 28.61 -33.09
N LYS A 109 17.03 28.38 -32.21
CA LYS A 109 18.40 28.01 -32.62
C LYS A 109 18.53 26.64 -33.29
N GLU A 110 17.55 25.77 -33.07
CA GLU A 110 17.51 24.42 -33.64
C GLU A 110 17.26 24.41 -35.16
N GLY A 111 16.70 25.49 -35.70
CA GLY A 111 16.20 25.51 -37.07
C GLY A 111 15.02 24.56 -37.27
N SER A 112 14.92 23.97 -38.46
CA SER A 112 13.81 23.09 -38.83
C SER A 112 13.96 21.64 -38.33
N ASP A 113 15.18 21.20 -37.99
CA ASP A 113 15.45 19.82 -37.58
C ASP A 113 16.30 19.74 -36.31
N ILE A 114 15.62 19.46 -35.21
CA ILE A 114 16.20 19.29 -33.87
C ILE A 114 17.19 18.12 -33.85
N LYS A 115 16.94 17.05 -34.63
CA LYS A 115 17.82 15.88 -34.63
C LYS A 115 19.20 16.25 -35.16
N THR A 116 19.26 16.90 -36.32
CA THR A 116 20.52 17.33 -36.93
C THR A 116 21.26 18.34 -36.05
N PHE A 117 20.55 19.29 -35.44
CA PHE A 117 21.12 20.23 -34.47
C PHE A 117 21.82 19.51 -33.31
N LEU A 118 21.14 18.54 -32.69
CA LEU A 118 21.70 17.81 -31.54
C LEU A 118 22.86 16.89 -31.92
N LYS A 119 22.83 16.25 -33.10
CA LYS A 119 23.97 15.45 -33.58
C LYS A 119 25.25 16.29 -33.71
N ASN A 120 25.11 17.58 -34.06
CA ASN A 120 26.25 18.48 -34.24
C ASN A 120 26.77 19.07 -32.92
N ILE A 121 25.89 19.27 -31.94
CA ILE A 121 26.24 19.95 -30.68
C ILE A 121 26.67 18.97 -29.59
N LEU A 122 26.01 17.82 -29.46
CA LEU A 122 26.30 16.87 -28.37
C LEU A 122 27.76 16.42 -28.32
N PRO A 123 28.42 16.05 -29.44
CA PRO A 123 29.84 15.71 -29.42
C PRO A 123 30.74 16.89 -29.00
N LYS A 124 30.38 18.11 -29.39
CA LYS A 124 31.15 19.32 -29.07
C LYS A 124 31.07 19.69 -27.60
N ILE A 125 29.88 19.59 -26.99
CA ILE A 125 29.67 19.95 -25.59
C ILE A 125 30.16 18.86 -24.63
N THR A 126 30.01 17.58 -24.99
CA THR A 126 30.41 16.47 -24.12
C THR A 126 31.89 16.09 -24.27
N GLY A 127 32.51 16.46 -25.40
CA GLY A 127 33.86 16.00 -25.76
C GLY A 127 33.91 14.51 -26.09
N LEU A 128 32.76 13.85 -26.26
CA LEU A 128 32.67 12.42 -26.54
C LEU A 128 32.67 12.16 -28.05
N VAL A 129 33.35 11.08 -28.43
CA VAL A 129 33.31 10.53 -29.78
C VAL A 129 32.36 9.33 -29.78
N PHE A 130 31.25 9.45 -30.51
CA PHE A 130 30.25 8.39 -30.60
C PHE A 130 30.53 7.49 -31.81
N SER A 131 30.63 6.18 -31.55
CA SER A 131 30.67 5.12 -32.56
C SER A 131 29.73 4.00 -32.11
N PRO A 132 28.62 3.72 -32.81
CA PRO A 132 28.13 4.35 -34.05
C PRO A 132 27.74 5.83 -33.87
N PRO A 133 27.51 6.58 -34.98
CA PRO A 133 27.02 7.95 -34.92
C PRO A 133 25.75 8.08 -34.06
N LEU A 134 25.52 9.26 -33.50
CA LEU A 134 24.30 9.52 -32.73
C LEU A 134 23.07 9.33 -33.60
N GLU A 135 22.16 8.47 -33.14
CA GLU A 135 20.88 8.22 -33.77
C GLU A 135 19.73 8.39 -32.78
N PHE A 136 18.71 9.11 -33.24
CA PHE A 136 17.54 9.44 -32.43
C PHE A 136 16.29 8.87 -33.06
N GLN A 137 15.54 8.09 -32.28
CA GLN A 137 14.20 7.67 -32.67
C GLN A 137 13.29 8.90 -32.77
N ARG A 138 13.29 9.75 -31.74
CA ARG A 138 12.45 10.95 -31.63
C ARG A 138 13.20 12.09 -30.95
N ALA A 139 12.95 13.33 -31.38
CA ALA A 139 13.46 14.53 -30.73
C ALA A 139 12.43 15.66 -30.92
N HIS A 140 11.96 16.26 -29.83
CA HIS A 140 10.99 17.36 -29.88
C HIS A 140 10.98 18.18 -28.59
N ARG A 141 10.53 19.43 -28.68
CA ARG A 141 10.28 20.30 -27.52
C ARG A 141 9.02 19.85 -26.78
N ILE A 142 9.05 19.93 -25.45
CA ILE A 142 7.90 19.60 -24.60
C ILE A 142 7.44 20.84 -23.84
N GLY A 143 6.11 20.98 -23.75
CA GLY A 143 5.45 22.07 -23.04
C GLY A 143 4.80 23.09 -23.99
N SER A 144 3.93 23.91 -23.40
CA SER A 144 3.18 24.92 -24.13
C SER A 144 4.10 26.06 -24.59
N MET A 145 3.98 26.44 -25.86
CA MET A 145 4.75 27.53 -26.46
C MET A 145 4.49 28.86 -25.73
N HIS A 146 3.29 29.09 -25.22
CA HIS A 146 2.93 30.31 -24.47
C HIS A 146 3.69 30.46 -23.14
N LYS A 147 4.24 29.38 -22.60
CA LYS A 147 5.00 29.41 -21.35
C LYS A 147 6.50 29.60 -21.58
N ALA A 148 6.95 29.56 -22.84
CA ALA A 148 8.34 29.82 -23.17
C ALA A 148 8.64 31.30 -22.97
N THR A 149 9.67 31.58 -22.17
CA THR A 149 10.25 32.91 -22.03
C THR A 149 11.73 32.83 -22.36
N LEU A 150 12.35 33.97 -22.68
CA LEU A 150 13.78 34.00 -23.01
C LEU A 150 14.64 33.35 -21.90
N ASP A 151 14.23 33.54 -20.64
CA ASP A 151 14.91 33.01 -19.46
C ASP A 151 14.54 31.55 -19.15
N LYS A 152 13.43 31.05 -19.69
CA LYS A 152 12.92 29.68 -19.45
C LYS A 152 12.50 29.03 -20.77
N PRO A 153 13.47 28.60 -21.61
CA PRO A 153 13.16 27.88 -22.84
C PRO A 153 12.57 26.50 -22.54
N ARG A 154 11.75 25.98 -23.45
CA ARG A 154 11.11 24.66 -23.27
C ARG A 154 12.13 23.52 -23.28
N PRO A 155 11.99 22.48 -22.46
CA PRO A 155 12.89 21.33 -22.55
C PRO A 155 12.74 20.61 -23.89
N ILE A 156 13.83 20.06 -24.42
CA ILE A 156 13.81 19.08 -25.51
C ILE A 156 13.83 17.69 -24.89
N ILE A 157 12.99 16.78 -25.36
CA ILE A 157 13.11 15.37 -25.06
C ILE A 157 13.59 14.64 -26.29
N VAL A 158 14.60 13.80 -26.07
CA VAL A 158 15.18 12.94 -27.09
C VAL A 158 15.10 11.50 -26.65
N CYS A 159 14.58 10.65 -27.53
CA CYS A 159 14.66 9.20 -27.42
C CYS A 159 15.83 8.71 -28.29
N PHE A 160 16.85 8.17 -27.65
CA PHE A 160 18.02 7.60 -28.31
C PHE A 160 17.70 6.23 -28.89
N LEU A 161 18.36 5.86 -29.99
CA LEU A 161 18.26 4.50 -30.51
C LEU A 161 19.06 3.50 -29.65
N HIS A 162 20.16 3.97 -29.07
CA HIS A 162 21.07 3.19 -28.23
C HIS A 162 21.14 3.77 -26.82
N HIS A 163 20.66 3.00 -25.83
CA HIS A 163 20.65 3.42 -24.42
C HIS A 163 22.06 3.76 -23.88
N GLU A 164 23.10 3.11 -24.40
CA GLU A 164 24.49 3.36 -24.01
C GLU A 164 24.92 4.79 -24.29
N GLN A 165 24.49 5.35 -25.43
CA GLN A 165 24.79 6.73 -25.82
C GLN A 165 24.10 7.73 -24.88
N ALA A 166 22.84 7.46 -24.53
CA ALA A 166 22.10 8.27 -23.55
C ALA A 166 22.81 8.25 -22.19
N HIS A 167 23.21 7.07 -21.73
CA HIS A 167 23.91 6.90 -20.45
C HIS A 167 25.26 7.61 -20.42
N GLN A 168 26.08 7.52 -21.48
CA GLN A 168 27.36 8.23 -21.59
C GLN A 168 27.19 9.75 -21.49
N ILE A 169 26.17 10.31 -22.16
CA ILE A 169 25.89 11.75 -22.11
C ILE A 169 25.49 12.17 -20.70
N ILE A 170 24.65 11.38 -20.02
CA ILE A 170 24.24 11.67 -18.65
C ILE A 170 25.44 11.62 -17.70
N LEU A 171 26.30 10.62 -17.82
CA LEU A 171 27.52 10.51 -17.01
C LEU A 171 28.46 11.68 -17.26
N ALA A 172 28.65 12.09 -18.52
CA ALA A 172 29.45 13.26 -18.86
C ALA A 172 28.87 14.54 -18.25
N ALA A 173 27.56 14.71 -18.25
CA ALA A 173 26.91 15.86 -17.61
C ALA A 173 27.07 15.86 -16.09
N LYS A 174 27.00 14.67 -15.46
CA LYS A 174 27.23 14.53 -14.01
C LYS A 174 28.68 14.83 -13.63
N SER A 175 29.65 14.50 -14.48
CA SER A 175 31.07 14.72 -14.18
C SER A 175 31.57 16.12 -14.54
N GLN A 176 31.10 16.69 -15.65
CA GLN A 176 31.53 18.00 -16.15
C GLN A 176 30.68 19.17 -15.62
N GLY A 177 29.47 18.89 -15.12
CA GLY A 177 28.52 19.91 -14.72
C GLY A 177 27.69 20.45 -15.90
N PRO A 178 27.05 21.62 -15.77
CA PRO A 178 26.24 22.20 -16.84
C PRO A 178 27.11 22.52 -18.07
N PHE A 179 26.67 22.10 -19.25
CA PHE A 179 27.37 22.38 -20.50
C PHE A 179 27.15 23.84 -20.90
N SER A 180 28.19 24.54 -21.35
CA SER A 180 28.04 25.90 -21.87
C SER A 180 27.88 25.89 -23.39
N LEU A 181 26.74 26.36 -23.90
CA LEU A 181 26.52 26.62 -25.33
C LEU A 181 26.29 28.11 -25.57
N GLU A 182 27.27 28.79 -26.14
CA GLU A 182 27.16 30.22 -26.54
C GLU A 182 26.67 31.14 -25.41
N GLY A 183 27.12 30.87 -24.18
CA GLY A 183 26.71 31.62 -22.98
C GLY A 183 25.44 31.11 -22.28
N HIS A 184 24.77 30.08 -22.81
CA HIS A 184 23.64 29.42 -22.15
C HIS A 184 24.06 28.10 -21.47
N GLU A 185 23.64 27.91 -20.23
CA GLU A 185 23.82 26.66 -19.51
C GLU A 185 22.81 25.61 -19.98
N ILE A 186 23.31 24.54 -20.57
CA ILE A 186 22.54 23.35 -20.92
C ILE A 186 22.69 22.33 -19.80
N ARG A 187 21.55 21.92 -19.24
CA ARG A 187 21.50 20.85 -18.25
C ARG A 187 20.81 19.65 -18.87
N SER A 188 21.41 18.47 -18.77
CA SER A 188 20.72 17.22 -19.09
C SER A 188 20.16 16.61 -17.81
N GLY A 189 18.87 16.25 -17.82
CA GLY A 189 18.22 15.54 -16.72
C GLY A 189 17.75 14.15 -17.16
N GLU A 190 17.97 13.16 -16.30
CA GLU A 190 17.21 11.91 -16.36
C GLU A 190 15.74 12.21 -16.06
N HIS A 191 14.85 11.49 -16.73
CA HIS A 191 13.51 11.27 -16.20
C HIS A 191 13.62 10.30 -15.01
N GLN A 192 14.12 10.76 -13.87
CA GLN A 192 13.91 10.01 -12.64
C GLN A 192 12.40 9.89 -12.43
N CYS A 193 11.97 8.66 -12.18
CA CYS A 193 10.70 8.35 -11.53
C CYS A 193 10.43 9.37 -10.41
N ASP A 194 9.18 9.82 -10.31
CA ASP A 194 8.72 11.02 -9.60
C ASP A 194 8.81 10.94 -8.05
N VAL A 195 9.85 10.31 -7.50
CA VAL A 195 10.11 10.18 -6.06
C VAL A 195 11.36 10.95 -5.61
N ILE A 196 12.20 11.48 -6.51
CA ILE A 196 13.41 12.27 -6.13
C ILE A 196 13.34 13.75 -6.60
N ALA A 197 12.19 14.22 -7.10
CA ALA A 197 12.01 15.64 -7.44
C ALA A 197 11.71 16.55 -6.22
N LEU A 198 11.39 15.98 -5.04
CA LEU A 198 11.06 16.77 -3.85
C LEU A 198 12.27 17.06 -2.92
N LEU A 199 13.43 16.43 -3.14
CA LEU A 199 14.63 16.72 -2.33
C LEU A 199 15.59 17.72 -2.98
N TYR A 200 15.51 17.95 -4.29
CA TYR A 200 16.33 18.95 -4.98
C TYR A 200 15.75 20.38 -4.96
N TYR A 201 14.52 20.56 -4.45
CA TYR A 201 13.88 21.89 -4.33
C TYR A 201 14.08 22.57 -2.96
N TYR A 202 14.78 21.96 -2.00
CA TYR A 202 14.93 22.49 -0.62
C TYR A 202 16.37 22.72 -0.14
N VAL A 203 17.41 22.52 -0.96
CA VAL A 203 18.82 22.67 -0.52
C VAL A 203 19.60 23.72 -1.33
N ILE A 204 18.94 24.45 -2.22
CA ILE A 204 19.51 25.67 -2.84
C ILE A 204 18.46 26.78 -2.77
N GLN A 205 18.25 27.30 -1.56
CA GLN A 205 17.92 28.69 -1.27
C GLN A 205 19.00 29.24 -0.35
#